data_AF-A0A6V7JXG9-F1
#
_entry.id   AF-A0A6V7JXG9-F1
#
_cell.length_a   1.000
_cell.length_b   1.000
_cell.length_c   1.000
_cell.angle_alpha   90.00
_cell.angle_beta   90.00
_cell.angle_gamma   90.00
#
_symmetry.space_group_name_H-M   'P 1'
#
loop_
_entity.id
_entity.type
_entity.pdbx_description
1 polymer ?
#
loop_
_entity_poly.entity_id
_entity_poly.type
_entity_poly.pdbx_seq_one_letter_code
_entity_poly.pdbx_strand_id
1 'polypeptide(L)'
;AFGVLLWEIMSFGYMPYTGCANREVMTMVTTGGRLEKPAGCPAPLYAIMASCWHPRPDNRPSFGSIVERLGYCLQDSDLMKHPMPNWSILPDGDREVTIMRPDPEAECININAE
;
A
#
# COMPACT_ATOMS: atom_id res chain seq x y z
N ALA A 1 -2.97 3.56 -6.78
CA ALA A 1 -3.83 2.47 -6.28
C ALA A 1 -3.02 1.21 -6.00
N PHE A 2 -2.64 0.42 -7.00
CA PHE A 2 -2.06 -0.93 -6.79
C PHE A 2 -0.84 -1.01 -5.84
N GLY A 3 0.08 -0.05 -5.87
CA GLY A 3 1.20 -0.03 -4.92
C GLY A 3 0.77 0.06 -3.44
N VAL A 4 -0.33 0.76 -3.15
CA VAL A 4 -0.91 0.83 -1.80
C VAL A 4 -1.52 -0.53 -1.43
N LEU A 5 -2.22 -1.18 -2.36
CA LEU A 5 -2.74 -2.54 -2.15
C LEU A 5 -1.64 -3.56 -1.83
N LEU A 6 -0.54 -3.54 -2.58
CA LEU A 6 0.60 -4.40 -2.28
C LEU A 6 1.18 -4.11 -0.89
N TRP A 7 1.21 -2.84 -0.48
CA TRP A 7 1.62 -2.46 0.86
C TRP A 7 0.66 -3.00 1.92
N GLU A 8 -0.66 -2.88 1.72
CA GLU A 8 -1.69 -3.43 2.62
C GLU A 8 -1.56 -4.94 2.78
N ILE A 9 -1.30 -5.67 1.70
CA ILE A 9 -1.07 -7.13 1.76
C ILE A 9 0.17 -7.44 2.60
N MET A 10 1.28 -6.74 2.35
CA MET A 10 2.54 -7.00 3.04
C MET A 10 2.59 -6.46 4.48
N SER A 11 1.70 -5.52 4.83
CA SER A 11 1.48 -5.04 6.20
C SER A 11 0.42 -5.85 6.93
N PHE A 12 -0.11 -6.91 6.32
CA PHE A 12 -1.17 -7.76 6.85
C PHE A 12 -2.45 -6.98 7.20
N GLY A 13 -2.82 -6.04 6.34
CA GLY A 13 -4.06 -5.27 6.45
C GLY A 13 -3.95 -4.02 7.30
N TYR A 14 -2.74 -3.55 7.62
CA TYR A 14 -2.57 -2.29 8.34
C TYR A 14 -3.12 -1.13 7.51
N MET A 15 -3.70 -0.13 8.18
CA MET A 15 -4.25 1.05 7.52
C MET A 15 -3.11 1.89 6.89
N PRO A 16 -3.17 2.26 5.60
CA PRO A 16 -2.18 3.16 5.01
C PRO A 16 -2.20 4.54 5.68
N TYR A 17 -1.02 5.11 5.93
CA TYR A 17 -0.87 6.45 6.53
C TYR A 17 -1.62 6.61 7.86
N THR A 18 -1.52 5.61 8.74
CA THR A 18 -2.18 5.64 10.07
C THR A 18 -1.89 6.93 10.81
N GLY A 19 -2.92 7.46 11.49
CA GLY A 19 -2.82 8.68 12.28
C GLY A 19 -2.78 9.98 11.46
N CYS A 20 -2.88 9.92 10.13
CA CYS A 20 -2.96 11.10 9.27
C CYS A 20 -4.40 11.31 8.77
N ALA A 21 -4.92 12.53 8.88
CA ALA A 21 -6.17 12.92 8.21
C ALA A 21 -5.97 13.00 6.69
N ASN A 22 -7.04 12.85 5.90
CA ASN A 22 -6.97 12.87 4.43
C ASN A 22 -6.19 14.07 3.86
N ARG A 23 -6.37 15.26 4.45
CA ARG A 23 -5.65 16.48 4.01
C ARG A 23 -4.14 16.42 4.29
N GLU A 24 -3.74 15.80 5.40
CA GLU A 24 -2.34 15.59 5.75
C GLU A 24 -1.72 14.57 4.80
N VAL A 25 -2.43 13.47 4.51
CA VAL A 25 -2.02 12.47 3.52
C VAL A 25 -1.81 13.12 2.15
N MET A 26 -2.77 13.92 1.67
CA MET A 26 -2.64 14.67 0.41
C MET A 26 -1.38 15.55 0.37
N THR A 27 -1.10 16.25 1.47
CA THR A 27 0.10 17.11 1.58
C THR A 27 1.39 16.27 1.59
N MET A 28 1.40 15.15 2.33
CA MET A 28 2.54 14.25 2.39
C MET A 28 2.85 13.64 1.02
N VAL A 29 1.85 13.13 0.30
CA VAL A 29 2.10 12.48 -1.00
C VAL A 29 2.51 13.47 -2.08
N THR A 30 2.00 14.71 -2.05
CA THR A 30 2.36 15.75 -3.01
C THR A 30 3.75 16.32 -2.77
N THR A 31 4.23 16.34 -1.52
CA THR A 31 5.61 16.73 -1.17
C THR A 31 6.64 15.61 -1.32
N GLY A 32 6.21 14.42 -1.76
CA GLY A 32 7.08 13.29 -2.06
C GLY A 32 7.15 12.22 -0.98
N GLY A 33 6.47 12.41 0.15
CA GLY A 33 6.32 11.39 1.19
C GLY A 33 5.59 10.14 0.67
N ARG A 34 6.01 8.96 1.13
CA ARG A 34 5.47 7.66 0.75
C ARG A 34 5.42 6.75 1.98
N LEU A 35 4.59 5.71 1.90
CA LEU A 35 4.56 4.67 2.94
C LEU A 35 5.94 4.02 3.07
N GLU A 36 6.38 3.82 4.31
CA GLU A 36 7.62 3.09 4.59
C GLU A 36 7.48 1.61 4.23
N LYS A 37 8.62 0.94 4.06
CA LYS A 37 8.65 -0.51 3.81
C LYS A 37 8.05 -1.26 5.00
N PRO A 38 7.03 -2.11 4.82
CA PRO A 38 6.49 -2.90 5.92
C PRO A 38 7.55 -3.75 6.61
N ALA A 39 7.34 -4.03 7.90
CA ALA A 39 8.20 -4.89 8.69
C ALA A 39 8.28 -6.29 8.06
N GLY A 40 9.50 -6.79 7.86
CA GLY A 40 9.73 -8.08 7.20
C GLY A 40 9.28 -8.16 5.73
N CYS A 41 8.87 -7.05 5.11
CA CYS A 41 8.67 -7.01 3.66
C CYS A 41 10.03 -7.07 2.94
N PRO A 42 10.22 -8.01 2.00
CA PRO A 42 11.43 -8.07 1.21
C PRO A 42 11.62 -6.85 0.29
N ALA A 43 12.88 -6.48 0.08
CA ALA A 43 13.24 -5.31 -0.75
C ALA A 43 12.70 -5.38 -2.19
N PRO A 44 12.71 -6.53 -2.91
CA PRO A 44 12.19 -6.61 -4.27
C PRO A 44 10.69 -6.27 -4.35
N LEU A 45 9.88 -6.74 -3.40
CA LEU A 45 8.45 -6.44 -3.35
C LEU A 45 8.19 -4.96 -3.06
N TYR A 46 8.93 -4.38 -2.12
CA TYR A 46 8.83 -2.95 -1.84
C TYR A 46 9.25 -2.08 -3.03
N ALA A 47 10.26 -2.49 -3.81
CA ALA A 47 10.65 -1.78 -5.03
C ALA A 47 9.50 -1.72 -6.06
N ILE A 48 8.69 -2.78 -6.17
CA ILE A 48 7.48 -2.77 -7.00
C ILE A 48 6.48 -1.73 -6.47
N MET A 49 6.22 -1.71 -5.16
CA MET A 49 5.33 -0.72 -4.52
C MET A 49 5.79 0.72 -4.79
N ALA A 50 7.07 1.01 -4.53
CA ALA A 50 7.67 2.32 -4.71
C ALA A 50 7.58 2.79 -6.17
N SER A 51 7.81 1.89 -7.14
CA SER A 51 7.67 2.21 -8.56
C SER A 51 6.23 2.57 -8.96
N CYS A 52 5.23 1.95 -8.31
CA CYS A 52 3.82 2.30 -8.51
C CYS A 52 3.46 3.70 -7.98
N TRP A 53 4.27 4.27 -7.08
CA TRP A 53 4.06 5.59 -6.50
C TRP A 53 4.94 6.69 -7.11
N HIS A 54 5.50 6.43 -8.30
CA HIS A 54 6.29 7.43 -9.02
C HIS A 54 5.46 8.71 -9.23
N PRO A 55 6.02 9.92 -8.97
CA PRO A 55 5.28 11.19 -9.10
C PRO A 55 4.68 11.39 -10.50
N ARG A 56 5.49 11.17 -11.54
CA ARG A 56 5.05 11.19 -12.94
C ARG A 56 4.26 9.91 -13.28
N PRO A 57 3.02 10.01 -13.78
CA PRO A 57 2.22 8.85 -14.18
C PRO A 57 2.89 7.96 -15.23
N ASP A 58 3.54 8.55 -16.23
CA ASP A 58 4.15 7.82 -17.36
C ASP A 58 5.33 6.92 -16.95
N ASN A 59 5.92 7.19 -15.77
CA ASN A 59 7.01 6.41 -15.22
C ASN A 59 6.50 5.28 -14.29
N ARG A 60 5.18 5.19 -14.04
CA ARG A 60 4.60 4.10 -13.25
C ARG A 60 4.55 2.85 -14.13
N PRO A 61 4.84 1.66 -13.57
CA PRO A 61 4.81 0.43 -14.34
C PRO A 61 3.38 0.11 -14.81
N SER A 62 3.28 -0.47 -16.00
CA SER A 62 2.05 -1.11 -16.45
C SER A 62 1.75 -2.36 -15.62
N PHE A 63 0.51 -2.85 -15.65
CA PHE A 63 0.18 -4.13 -15.03
C PHE A 63 0.98 -5.30 -15.62
N GLY A 64 1.29 -5.28 -16.93
CA GLY A 64 2.16 -6.30 -17.53
C GLY A 64 3.55 -6.32 -16.88
N SER A 65 4.16 -5.15 -16.71
CA SER A 65 5.45 -5.01 -16.03
C SER A 65 5.39 -5.39 -14.55
N ILE A 66 4.27 -5.13 -13.88
CA ILE A 66 4.05 -5.54 -12.48
C ILE A 66 4.00 -7.07 -12.39
N VAL A 67 3.21 -7.72 -13.24
CA VAL A 67 3.07 -9.19 -13.26
C VAL A 67 4.41 -9.86 -13.55
N GLU A 68 5.17 -9.35 -14.52
CA GLU A 68 6.52 -9.83 -14.83
C GLU A 68 7.44 -9.75 -13.61
N ARG A 69 7.49 -8.61 -12.93
CA ARG A 69 8.32 -8.40 -11.73
C ARG A 69 7.91 -9.30 -10.57
N LEU A 70 6.61 -9.49 -10.36
CA LEU A 70 6.10 -10.45 -9.38
C LEU A 70 6.46 -11.89 -9.79
N GLY A 71 6.46 -12.21 -11.08
CA GLY A 71 6.92 -13.49 -11.61
C GLY A 71 8.38 -13.79 -11.25
N TYR A 72 9.28 -12.81 -11.37
CA TYR A 72 10.67 -12.95 -10.92
C TYR A 72 10.77 -13.15 -9.40
N CYS A 73 9.97 -12.43 -8.62
CA CYS A 73 9.89 -12.62 -7.18
C CYS A 73 9.52 -14.06 -6.81
N LEU A 74 8.56 -14.66 -7.51
CA LEU A 74 8.12 -16.04 -7.26
C LEU A 74 9.17 -17.10 -7.61
N GLN A 75 10.15 -16.77 -8.46
CA GLN A 75 11.25 -17.66 -8.82
C GLN A 75 12.45 -17.55 -7.86
N ASP A 76 12.51 -16.47 -7.06
CA ASP A 76 13.54 -16.26 -6.07
C ASP A 76 13.27 -17.15 -4.84
N SER A 77 14.08 -18.21 -4.70
CA SER A 77 14.00 -19.16 -3.59
C SER A 77 14.16 -18.46 -2.23
N ASP A 78 15.03 -17.46 -2.13
CA ASP A 78 15.31 -16.80 -0.85
C ASP A 78 14.16 -15.87 -0.47
N LEU A 79 13.53 -15.26 -1.47
CA LEU A 79 12.31 -14.48 -1.29
C LEU A 79 11.12 -15.34 -0.84
N MET A 80 10.92 -16.49 -1.48
CA MET A 80 9.81 -17.40 -1.17
C MET A 80 9.98 -18.12 0.17
N LYS A 81 11.24 -18.30 0.63
CA LYS A 81 11.57 -18.85 1.95
C LYS A 81 11.61 -17.77 3.04
N HIS A 82 11.45 -16.49 2.69
CA HIS A 82 11.47 -15.42 3.67
C HIS A 82 10.40 -15.70 4.73
N PRO A 83 10.75 -15.69 6.02
CA PRO A 83 9.78 -15.94 7.07
C PRO A 83 8.67 -14.90 6.96
N MET A 84 7.42 -15.35 6.90
CA MET A 84 6.28 -14.45 6.98
C MET A 84 6.36 -13.68 8.30
N PRO A 85 6.21 -12.34 8.30
CA PRO A 85 6.09 -11.58 9.53
C PRO A 85 5.04 -12.22 10.44
N ASN A 86 5.36 -12.31 11.73
CA ASN A 86 4.51 -12.98 12.69
C ASN A 86 3.14 -12.27 12.77
N TRP A 87 2.09 -12.95 12.34
CA TRP A 87 0.69 -12.48 12.41
C TRP A 87 0.26 -12.10 13.84
N SER A 88 0.96 -12.61 14.86
CA SER A 88 0.74 -12.30 16.27
C SER A 88 1.20 -10.89 16.68
N ILE A 89 1.89 -10.15 15.80
CA ILE A 89 2.36 -8.77 16.05
C ILE A 89 1.42 -7.73 15.44
N LEU A 90 0.37 -8.16 14.72
CA LEU A 90 -0.72 -7.25 14.41
C LEU A 90 -1.30 -6.76 15.74
N PRO A 91 -1.33 -5.44 16.02
CA PRO A 91 -1.99 -4.97 17.22
C PRO A 91 -3.43 -5.47 17.18
N ASP A 92 -3.79 -6.32 18.15
CA ASP A 92 -5.18 -6.72 18.42
C ASP A 92 -6.09 -5.50 18.73
N GLY A 93 -5.51 -4.29 18.80
CA GLY A 93 -6.20 -3.02 18.88
C GLY A 93 -6.89 -2.67 17.56
N ASP A 94 -8.19 -2.90 17.56
CA ASP A 94 -9.20 -2.40 16.63
C ASP A 94 -9.12 -2.92 15.20
N ARG A 95 -9.55 -4.18 15.03
CA ARG A 95 -10.10 -4.68 13.74
C ARG A 95 -11.16 -3.74 13.13
N GLU A 96 -11.73 -2.85 13.94
CA GLU A 96 -12.71 -1.84 13.54
C GLU A 96 -12.07 -0.68 12.75
N VAL A 97 -10.81 -0.32 13.00
CA VAL A 97 -10.10 0.76 12.27
C VAL A 97 -9.64 0.31 10.89
N THR A 98 -9.35 -0.99 10.72
CA THR A 98 -8.90 -1.56 9.43
C THR A 98 -10.02 -1.77 8.42
N ILE A 99 -11.29 -1.76 8.84
CA ILE A 99 -12.42 -1.84 7.90
C ILE A 99 -12.89 -0.42 7.61
N MET A 100 -12.53 0.09 6.42
CA MET A 100 -13.15 1.29 5.84
C MET A 100 -14.62 1.00 5.57
N ARG A 101 -15.48 1.06 6.59
CA ARG A 101 -16.91 1.20 6.38
C ARG A 101 -17.13 2.66 5.98
N PRO A 102 -17.83 2.93 4.86
CA PRO A 102 -18.32 4.27 4.61
C PRO A 102 -19.10 4.70 5.85
N ASP A 103 -18.77 5.88 6.39
CA ASP A 103 -19.62 6.50 7.38
C ASP A 103 -21.02 6.66 6.74
N PRO A 104 -22.08 6.06 7.32
CA PRO A 104 -23.43 6.18 6.77
C PRO A 104 -23.91 7.64 6.66
N GLU A 105 -23.24 8.58 7.34
CA GLU A 105 -23.53 10.01 7.32
C GLU A 105 -22.60 10.80 6.39
N ALA A 106 -21.56 10.19 5.80
CA ALA A 106 -20.67 10.88 4.88
C ALA A 106 -21.33 11.12 3.52
N GLU A 107 -21.58 12.38 3.18
CA GLU A 107 -22.00 12.78 1.84
C GLU A 107 -20.93 12.40 0.81
N CYS A 108 -21.32 11.62 -0.19
CA CYS A 108 -20.49 11.31 -1.34
C CYS A 108 -20.06 12.62 -2.03
N ILE A 109 -18.77 12.73 -2.38
CA ILE A 109 -18.25 13.87 -3.15
C ILE A 109 -18.92 13.83 -4.54
N ASN A 110 -19.90 14.69 -4.76
CA ASN A 110 -20.54 14.85 -6.07
C ASN A 110 -19.53 15.46 -7.03
N ILE A 111 -19.09 14.68 -8.03
CA ILE A 111 -18.14 15.11 -9.08
C ILE A 111 -18.86 15.92 -10.18
N ASN A 112 -20.15 16.22 -10.01
CA ASN A 112 -20.93 17.04 -10.93
C ASN A 112 -21.37 18.33 -10.22
N ALA A 113 -20.47 19.30 -10.15
CA ALA A 113 -20.83 20.70 -10.00
C ALA A 113 -20.27 21.43 -11.23
N GLU A 114 -21.16 21.76 -12.16
CA GLU A 114 -20.93 22.79 -13.18
C GLU A 114 -20.74 24.17 -12.53
#